data_AF-A0A087G420-F1
#
_entry.id   AF-A0A087G420-F1
#
_cell.length_a   1.000
_cell.length_b   1.000
_cell.length_c   1.000
_cell.angle_alpha   90.00
_cell.angle_beta   90.00
_cell.angle_gamma   90.00
#
_symmetry.space_group_name_H-M   'P 1'
#
loop_
_entity.id
_entity.type
_entity.pdbx_description
1 polymer ?
#
loop_
_entity_poly.entity_id
_entity_poly.type
_entity_poly.pdbx_seq_one_letter_code
_entity_poly.pdbx_strand_id
1 'polypeptide(L)'
;MEILKTLAFLFILSSVVAGDVNSSFAFNGFVKSPNVALFRDSKLVNGGSSIQLTDSVSHSEGRVIYKKPIKLFQGKGRNFSGSFSSQFSFTMSKEIGSVLGFVMVPSGLDLRVFSRKDNSSSGLGFLLQYKIVAVEFGVSKRGNRVGILVGRPRDVKIRKLSSFSEYGEKRLNCWIDYEASSKRIEVRLSVYNALKPVDPFVSYSVDLAKLWKDGGFMVGLTSSNGNSSKPHYLHSWRFEMRRLSMRTHSQPLDPNEVSKTVKEQEKTVEVKGKRKCIWRMLGALVLGAVCGTLGAMLALYLWTICGTRRSMAIVPEECANEKSDTGVIKADVADGEEGKK
;
A
#
# COMPACT_ATOMS: atom_id res chain seq x y z
N MET A 1 -6.73 7.35 -31.44
CA MET A 1 -5.72 6.54 -30.72
C MET A 1 -4.78 7.41 -29.89
N GLU A 2 -4.11 8.43 -30.45
CA GLU A 2 -3.13 9.26 -29.73
C GLU A 2 -3.68 9.98 -28.48
N ILE A 3 -4.92 10.47 -28.50
CA ILE A 3 -5.57 11.13 -27.35
C ILE A 3 -5.66 10.20 -26.12
N LEU A 4 -5.85 8.89 -26.35
CA LEU A 4 -5.90 7.90 -25.27
C LEU A 4 -4.51 7.66 -24.66
N LYS A 5 -3.46 7.70 -25.49
CA LYS A 5 -2.06 7.58 -25.03
C LYS A 5 -1.64 8.80 -24.21
N THR A 6 -2.00 10.02 -24.61
CA THR A 6 -1.69 11.23 -23.84
C THR A 6 -2.48 11.33 -22.54
N LEU A 7 -3.75 10.91 -22.51
CA LEU A 7 -4.53 10.76 -21.26
C LEU A 7 -3.90 9.74 -20.32
N ALA A 8 -3.49 8.57 -20.82
CA ALA A 8 -2.78 7.56 -20.05
C ALA A 8 -1.44 8.09 -19.50
N PHE A 9 -0.68 8.83 -20.30
CA PHE A 9 0.57 9.46 -19.88
C PHE A 9 0.36 10.52 -18.78
N LEU A 10 -0.72 11.31 -18.86
CA LEU A 10 -1.09 12.27 -17.81
C LEU A 10 -1.49 11.56 -16.49
N PHE A 11 -2.18 10.43 -16.58
CA PHE A 11 -2.52 9.58 -15.43
C PHE A 11 -1.30 8.90 -14.79
N ILE A 12 -0.29 8.55 -15.60
CA ILE A 12 0.99 8.05 -15.12
C ILE A 12 1.81 9.18 -14.47
N LEU A 13 1.76 10.41 -14.96
CA LEU A 13 2.43 11.54 -14.30
C LEU A 13 1.75 11.94 -12.98
N SER A 14 0.42 11.92 -12.89
CA SER A 14 -0.30 12.30 -11.66
C SER A 14 -0.05 11.30 -10.52
N SER A 15 0.15 10.02 -10.83
CA SER A 15 0.51 8.98 -9.86
C SER A 15 1.99 9.02 -9.41
N VAL A 16 2.88 9.70 -10.16
CA VAL A 16 4.30 9.87 -9.81
C VAL A 16 4.56 11.06 -8.88
N VAL A 17 3.63 12.02 -8.75
CA VAL A 17 3.76 13.19 -7.85
C VAL A 17 2.91 13.05 -6.57
N ALA A 18 2.88 11.84 -6.01
CA ALA A 18 2.55 11.61 -4.60
C ALA A 18 3.82 11.18 -3.86
N GLY A 19 4.60 12.14 -3.38
CA GLY A 19 5.73 11.85 -2.50
C GLY A 19 5.23 11.13 -1.24
N ASP A 20 5.64 9.88 -1.05
CA ASP A 20 5.06 8.98 -0.04
C ASP A 20 5.39 9.43 1.41
N VAL A 21 4.50 10.25 1.97
CA VAL A 21 4.65 10.81 3.34
C VAL A 21 4.29 9.77 4.42
N ASN A 22 3.56 8.70 4.09
CA ASN A 22 3.11 7.69 5.05
C ASN A 22 3.73 6.33 4.75
N SER A 23 4.73 5.94 5.55
CA SER A 23 5.34 4.61 5.53
C SER A 23 4.36 3.52 6.02
N SER A 24 3.38 3.19 5.19
CA SER A 24 2.31 2.22 5.45
C SER A 24 2.24 1.18 4.32
N PHE A 25 1.75 -0.02 4.62
CA PHE A 25 1.50 -1.07 3.64
C PHE A 25 0.37 -2.00 4.10
N ALA A 26 -0.25 -2.72 3.16
CA ALA A 26 -1.21 -3.77 3.46
C ALA A 26 -1.09 -4.92 2.46
N PHE A 27 -1.04 -6.15 2.97
CA PHE A 27 -0.97 -7.40 2.23
C PHE A 27 -2.10 -8.31 2.72
N ASN A 28 -3.15 -8.46 1.92
CA ASN A 28 -4.22 -9.46 2.12
C ASN A 28 -3.94 -10.71 1.25
N GLY A 29 -2.66 -11.06 1.16
CA GLY A 29 -2.06 -11.81 0.06
C GLY A 29 -0.71 -11.18 -0.30
N PHE A 30 0.27 -12.02 -0.62
CA PHE A 30 1.67 -11.69 -0.86
C PHE A 30 2.04 -12.00 -2.31
N VAL A 31 1.33 -11.40 -3.26
CA VAL A 31 1.81 -11.31 -4.65
C VAL A 31 3.22 -10.73 -4.65
N LYS A 32 4.08 -11.19 -5.55
CA LYS A 32 5.54 -10.96 -5.59
C LYS A 32 5.94 -9.48 -5.52
N SER A 33 5.97 -8.93 -4.30
CA SER A 33 6.20 -7.52 -4.02
C SER A 33 7.69 -7.24 -3.93
N PRO A 34 8.23 -6.24 -4.66
CA PRO A 34 9.66 -5.92 -4.59
C PRO A 34 10.09 -5.42 -3.21
N ASN A 35 9.16 -5.02 -2.35
CA ASN A 35 9.41 -4.55 -0.99
C ASN A 35 9.39 -5.67 0.07
N VAL A 36 8.94 -6.88 -0.27
CA VAL A 36 8.96 -8.04 0.63
C VAL A 36 10.18 -8.90 0.30
N ALA A 37 10.91 -9.33 1.33
CA ALA A 37 11.98 -10.32 1.19
C ALA A 37 11.70 -11.53 2.06
N LEU A 38 11.89 -12.71 1.48
CA LEU A 38 11.79 -14.01 2.13
C LEU A 38 13.21 -14.54 2.36
N PHE A 39 13.42 -15.23 3.48
CA PHE A 39 14.71 -15.79 3.87
C PHE A 39 14.51 -17.14 4.56
N ARG A 40 15.54 -17.99 4.48
CA ARG A 40 15.51 -19.36 5.00
C ARG A 40 14.43 -20.15 4.25
N ASP A 41 13.59 -20.92 4.95
CA ASP A 41 12.62 -21.84 4.33
C ASP A 41 11.30 -21.14 3.91
N SER A 42 11.19 -19.81 4.11
CA SER A 42 9.96 -19.08 3.85
C SER A 42 9.68 -18.89 2.36
N LYS A 43 8.44 -19.18 1.95
CA LYS A 43 8.01 -19.21 0.54
C LYS A 43 6.57 -18.77 0.36
N LEU A 44 6.27 -18.29 -0.85
CA LEU A 44 4.89 -18.04 -1.27
C LEU A 44 4.21 -19.36 -1.59
N VAL A 45 2.98 -19.54 -1.10
CA VAL A 45 2.14 -20.70 -1.38
C VAL A 45 0.76 -20.26 -1.88
N ASN A 46 -0.03 -21.19 -2.42
CA ASN A 46 -1.43 -20.96 -2.80
C ASN A 46 -1.60 -19.73 -3.71
N GLY A 47 -0.82 -19.64 -4.79
CA GLY A 47 -0.82 -18.49 -5.71
C GLY A 47 -0.26 -17.18 -5.13
N GLY A 48 0.37 -17.25 -3.95
CA GLY A 48 0.78 -16.08 -3.17
C GLY A 48 -0.28 -15.56 -2.21
N SER A 49 -1.38 -16.28 -1.96
CA SER A 49 -2.39 -15.85 -0.96
C SER A 49 -1.86 -15.88 0.48
N SER A 50 -0.84 -16.68 0.77
CA SER A 50 -0.12 -16.66 2.05
C SER A 50 1.38 -16.91 1.89
N ILE A 51 2.15 -16.55 2.90
CA ILE A 51 3.54 -16.98 3.07
C ILE A 51 3.53 -18.18 4.00
N GLN A 52 4.03 -19.31 3.51
CA GLN A 52 4.50 -20.37 4.38
C GLN A 52 5.81 -19.89 5.01
N LEU A 53 5.83 -19.74 6.33
CA LEU A 53 7.01 -19.31 7.08
C LEU A 53 7.98 -20.48 7.23
N THR A 54 7.55 -21.58 7.85
CA THR A 54 8.39 -22.77 8.05
C THR A 54 7.93 -23.93 7.17
N ASP A 55 8.85 -24.81 6.82
CA ASP A 55 8.59 -26.01 6.04
C ASP A 55 7.93 -27.13 6.87
N SER A 56 7.43 -28.16 6.19
CA SER A 56 6.73 -29.30 6.83
C SER A 56 7.68 -30.34 7.46
N VAL A 57 8.77 -29.86 8.06
CA VAL A 57 9.83 -30.65 8.72
C VAL A 57 10.22 -29.97 10.04
N SER A 58 10.69 -30.74 11.02
CA SER A 58 11.16 -30.18 12.28
C SER A 58 12.42 -29.33 12.11
N HIS A 59 12.61 -28.38 13.02
CA HIS A 59 13.72 -27.42 13.06
C HIS A 59 13.85 -26.54 11.82
N SER A 60 12.75 -26.35 11.08
CA SER A 60 12.67 -25.36 10.02
C SER A 60 12.68 -23.93 10.59
N GLU A 61 13.29 -23.01 9.85
CA GLU A 61 13.31 -21.58 10.15
C GLU A 61 12.81 -20.79 8.95
N GLY A 62 12.05 -19.73 9.18
CA GLY A 62 11.52 -18.89 8.13
C GLY A 62 11.41 -17.43 8.53
N ARG A 63 11.79 -16.51 7.64
CA ARG A 63 11.75 -15.08 7.94
C ARG A 63 11.20 -14.27 6.78
N VAL A 64 10.49 -13.20 7.08
CA VAL A 64 9.96 -12.23 6.10
C VAL A 64 10.26 -10.81 6.58
N ILE A 65 10.77 -9.96 5.69
CA ILE A 65 11.09 -8.56 5.99
C ILE A 65 10.43 -7.64 4.98
N TYR A 66 9.84 -6.55 5.47
CA TYR A 66 9.49 -5.40 4.66
C TYR A 66 10.72 -4.49 4.53
N LYS A 67 11.34 -4.50 3.35
CA LYS A 67 12.66 -3.90 3.07
C LYS A 67 12.67 -2.38 3.05
N LYS A 68 11.53 -1.73 2.80
CA LYS A 68 11.47 -0.26 2.70
C LYS A 68 11.52 0.35 4.10
N PRO A 69 12.51 1.19 4.44
CA PRO A 69 12.62 1.77 5.77
C PRO A 69 11.39 2.61 6.16
N ILE A 70 10.87 2.35 7.35
CA ILE A 70 9.84 3.14 8.02
C ILE A 70 10.53 4.23 8.84
N LYS A 71 10.02 5.47 8.73
CA LYS A 71 10.55 6.63 9.46
C LYS A 71 9.66 6.95 10.66
N LEU A 72 10.19 6.72 11.86
CA LEU A 72 9.59 7.11 13.14
C LEU A 72 9.38 8.62 13.24
N PHE A 73 10.37 9.42 12.78
CA PHE A 73 10.33 10.87 12.87
C PHE A 73 9.69 11.55 11.64
N GLN A 74 9.07 12.71 11.86
CA GLN A 74 8.54 13.59 10.82
C GLN A 74 9.14 15.01 10.93
N GLY A 75 9.39 15.65 9.78
CA GLY A 75 9.94 17.00 9.68
C GLY A 75 11.46 17.06 9.59
N LYS A 76 12.02 18.27 9.65
CA LYS A 76 13.45 18.50 9.91
C LYS A 76 13.64 18.54 11.44
N GLY A 77 14.55 17.73 11.97
CA GLY A 77 14.73 17.54 13.42
C GLY A 77 13.93 16.36 13.98
N ARG A 78 14.30 15.88 15.18
CA ARG A 78 13.67 14.72 15.85
C ARG A 78 12.37 15.08 16.59
N ASN A 79 11.70 16.15 16.15
CA ASN A 79 10.75 16.88 16.99
C ASN A 79 9.42 16.15 17.15
N PHE A 80 9.05 15.29 16.19
CA PHE A 80 7.80 14.55 16.19
C PHE A 80 8.06 13.07 15.91
N SER A 81 7.86 12.23 16.92
CA SER A 81 7.78 10.78 16.77
C SER A 81 6.33 10.40 16.45
N GLY A 82 6.09 9.70 15.36
CA GLY A 82 4.77 9.16 15.04
C GLY A 82 4.48 7.87 15.80
N SER A 83 3.20 7.62 16.02
CA SER A 83 2.66 6.35 16.52
C SER A 83 2.50 5.38 15.35
N PHE A 84 2.31 4.08 15.60
CA PHE A 84 2.01 3.12 14.52
C PHE A 84 1.13 1.96 14.99
N SER A 85 0.60 1.21 14.04
CA SER A 85 -0.03 -0.10 14.27
C SER A 85 0.46 -1.10 13.23
N SER A 86 0.92 -2.27 13.68
CA SER A 86 1.20 -3.44 12.83
C SER A 86 0.12 -4.48 13.13
N GLN A 87 -0.61 -4.93 12.12
CA GLN A 87 -1.61 -5.98 12.25
C GLN A 87 -1.29 -7.12 11.30
N PHE A 88 -1.27 -8.36 11.79
CA PHE A 88 -1.05 -9.53 10.96
C PHE A 88 -1.90 -10.71 11.41
N SER A 89 -2.16 -11.62 10.47
CA SER A 89 -2.90 -12.86 10.72
C SER A 89 -2.03 -14.06 10.40
N PHE A 90 -1.96 -15.02 11.31
CA PHE A 90 -1.03 -16.15 11.23
C PHE A 90 -1.65 -17.45 11.74
N THR A 91 -1.04 -18.58 11.38
CA THR A 91 -1.28 -19.90 12.00
C THR A 91 0.06 -20.46 12.44
N MET A 92 0.12 -21.02 13.65
CA MET A 92 1.33 -21.57 14.26
C MET A 92 1.01 -22.95 14.87
N SER A 93 2.00 -23.85 14.90
CA SER A 93 1.86 -25.14 15.55
C SER A 93 1.69 -24.97 17.06
N LYS A 94 1.01 -25.94 17.69
CA LYS A 94 0.77 -26.01 19.14
C LYS A 94 1.78 -26.89 19.87
N GLU A 95 2.79 -27.37 19.16
CA GLU A 95 3.84 -28.22 19.70
C GLU A 95 4.97 -27.41 20.35
N ILE A 96 5.62 -28.01 21.34
CA ILE A 96 6.67 -27.37 22.14
C ILE A 96 7.86 -26.98 21.25
N GLY A 97 8.33 -25.75 21.42
CA GLY A 97 9.42 -25.18 20.61
C GLY A 97 8.94 -24.38 19.40
N SER A 98 7.64 -24.38 19.10
CA SER A 98 7.05 -23.50 18.08
C SER A 98 7.17 -22.03 18.50
N VAL A 99 7.76 -21.19 17.66
CA VAL A 99 7.99 -19.76 17.89
C VAL A 99 7.63 -18.94 16.65
N LEU A 100 6.99 -17.80 16.87
CA LEU A 100 6.82 -16.71 15.91
C LEU A 100 7.26 -15.41 16.58
N GLY A 101 8.00 -14.55 15.88
CA GLY A 101 8.45 -13.26 16.40
C GLY A 101 8.16 -12.14 15.41
N PHE A 102 7.42 -11.12 15.81
CA PHE A 102 7.44 -9.83 15.08
C PHE A 102 8.72 -9.09 15.48
N VAL A 103 9.44 -8.53 14.50
CA VAL A 103 10.72 -7.86 14.72
C VAL A 103 10.73 -6.45 14.15
N MET A 104 11.34 -5.54 14.90
CA MET A 104 11.72 -4.20 14.49
C MET A 104 13.24 -4.08 14.61
N VAL A 105 13.90 -3.75 13.50
CA VAL A 105 15.36 -3.69 13.40
C VAL A 105 15.82 -2.33 12.83
N PRO A 106 17.05 -1.88 13.08
CA PRO A 106 17.56 -0.63 12.49
C PRO A 106 17.52 -0.68 10.97
N SER A 107 17.17 0.42 10.29
CA SER A 107 17.07 0.41 8.82
C SER A 107 18.40 0.22 8.08
N GLY A 108 19.53 0.40 8.75
CA GLY A 108 20.87 0.13 8.22
C GLY A 108 21.41 -1.28 8.52
N LEU A 109 20.59 -2.18 9.06
CA LEU A 109 21.00 -3.57 9.30
C LEU A 109 21.14 -4.33 7.98
N ASP A 110 22.28 -5.00 7.77
CA ASP A 110 22.48 -5.89 6.62
C ASP A 110 21.45 -7.03 6.63
N LEU A 111 20.67 -7.12 5.55
CA LEU A 111 19.64 -8.13 5.38
C LEU A 111 20.20 -9.55 5.32
N ARG A 112 21.49 -9.75 5.02
CA ARG A 112 22.15 -11.08 5.09
C ARG A 112 22.09 -11.70 6.48
N VAL A 113 21.94 -10.89 7.53
CA VAL A 113 21.70 -11.36 8.91
C VAL A 113 20.46 -12.27 8.99
N PHE A 114 19.41 -11.99 8.20
CA PHE A 114 18.21 -12.83 8.14
C PHE A 114 18.42 -14.17 7.43
N SER A 115 19.55 -14.38 6.74
CA SER A 115 19.93 -15.68 6.17
C SER A 115 20.68 -16.60 7.15
N ARG A 116 21.18 -16.06 8.29
CA ARG A 116 21.99 -16.80 9.26
C ARG A 116 21.18 -17.83 10.05
N LYS A 117 21.69 -19.06 10.19
CA LYS A 117 21.12 -20.11 11.07
C LYS A 117 21.26 -19.75 12.54
N ASP A 118 20.22 -20.04 13.31
CA ASP A 118 20.15 -19.76 14.73
C ASP A 118 20.02 -21.07 15.51
N ASN A 119 21.06 -21.42 16.28
CA ASN A 119 21.04 -22.62 17.13
C ASN A 119 20.51 -22.30 18.55
N SER A 120 19.98 -21.09 18.80
CA SER A 120 19.42 -20.73 20.10
C SER A 120 17.99 -21.24 20.29
N SER A 121 17.55 -21.31 21.54
CA SER A 121 16.17 -21.69 21.91
C SER A 121 15.12 -20.58 21.70
N SER A 122 15.47 -19.52 20.96
CA SER A 122 14.58 -18.41 20.60
C SER A 122 14.70 -18.14 19.11
N GLY A 123 13.57 -17.93 18.42
CA GLY A 123 13.55 -17.52 17.01
C GLY A 123 14.15 -16.12 16.73
N LEU A 124 14.76 -15.49 17.74
CA LEU A 124 15.34 -14.14 17.74
C LEU A 124 16.84 -14.11 18.09
N GLY A 125 17.46 -15.24 18.46
CA GLY A 125 18.87 -15.35 18.86
C GLY A 125 19.85 -14.59 17.96
N PHE A 126 19.70 -14.75 16.65
CA PHE A 126 20.52 -14.12 15.61
C PHE A 126 20.42 -12.58 15.59
N LEU A 127 19.38 -12.00 16.21
CA LEU A 127 19.18 -10.55 16.32
C LEU A 127 19.62 -9.96 17.67
N LEU A 128 19.92 -10.80 18.68
CA LEU A 128 20.12 -10.34 20.07
C LEU A 128 21.35 -9.43 20.25
N GLN A 129 22.32 -9.50 19.33
CA GLN A 129 23.48 -8.59 19.33
C GLN A 129 23.17 -7.16 18.86
N TYR A 130 21.96 -6.89 18.34
CA TYR A 130 21.58 -5.60 17.77
C TYR A 130 20.60 -4.82 18.65
N LYS A 131 20.43 -3.52 18.36
CA LYS A 131 19.37 -2.69 18.94
C LYS A 131 18.05 -3.01 18.27
N ILE A 132 17.27 -3.91 18.88
CA ILE A 132 15.99 -4.38 18.33
C ILE A 132 14.85 -4.22 19.33
N VAL A 133 13.63 -4.23 18.80
CA VAL A 133 12.43 -4.52 19.60
C VAL A 133 11.67 -5.63 18.91
N ALA A 134 11.23 -6.63 19.67
CA ALA A 134 10.51 -7.78 19.14
C ALA A 134 9.35 -8.18 20.06
N VAL A 135 8.37 -8.87 19.48
CA VAL A 135 7.28 -9.53 20.18
C VAL A 135 7.34 -11.01 19.83
N GLU A 136 7.77 -11.84 20.79
CA GLU A 136 7.87 -13.30 20.64
C GLU A 136 6.58 -13.98 21.14
N PHE A 137 6.00 -14.80 20.29
CA PHE A 137 4.95 -15.78 20.59
C PHE A 137 5.63 -17.15 20.62
N GLY A 138 5.52 -17.89 21.71
CA GLY A 138 6.20 -19.18 21.86
C GLY A 138 5.38 -20.22 22.59
N VAL A 139 5.54 -21.48 22.20
CA VAL A 139 4.92 -22.64 22.84
C VAL A 139 5.96 -23.38 23.68
N SER A 140 5.65 -23.60 24.96
CA SER A 140 6.57 -24.24 25.90
C SER A 140 5.85 -25.24 26.81
N LYS A 141 6.61 -26.09 27.52
CA LYS A 141 6.08 -26.95 28.59
C LYS A 141 5.37 -26.18 29.71
N ARG A 142 5.59 -24.86 29.84
CA ARG A 142 4.92 -23.97 30.81
C ARG A 142 3.71 -23.22 30.21
N GLY A 143 3.22 -23.66 29.06
CA GLY A 143 2.15 -23.02 28.30
C GLY A 143 2.65 -22.11 27.16
N ASN A 144 1.68 -21.55 26.44
CA ASN A 144 1.92 -20.56 25.38
C ASN A 144 2.21 -19.21 26.01
N ARG A 145 3.19 -18.47 25.47
CA ARG A 145 3.66 -17.19 26.00
C ARG A 145 3.72 -16.13 24.93
N VAL A 146 3.39 -14.88 25.28
CA VAL A 146 3.72 -13.69 24.48
C VAL A 146 4.64 -12.80 25.30
N GLY A 147 5.77 -12.42 24.73
CA GLY A 147 6.77 -11.60 25.39
C GLY A 147 7.22 -10.41 24.55
N ILE A 148 7.45 -9.27 25.19
CA ILE A 148 8.11 -8.12 24.55
C ILE A 148 9.59 -8.16 24.92
N LEU A 149 10.44 -8.20 23.89
CA LEU A 149 11.89 -8.21 23.99
C LEU A 149 12.43 -6.88 23.49
N VAL A 150 13.36 -6.29 24.24
CA VAL A 150 14.14 -5.13 23.79
C VAL A 150 15.60 -5.52 23.85
N GLY A 151 16.17 -5.74 22.67
CA GLY A 151 17.58 -6.06 22.51
C GLY A 151 18.42 -4.79 22.59
N ARG A 152 19.43 -4.80 23.44
CA ARG A 152 20.58 -3.91 23.35
C ARG A 152 21.83 -4.78 23.22
N PRO A 153 22.88 -4.33 22.50
CA PRO A 153 24.14 -5.05 22.48
C PRO A 153 24.62 -5.33 23.91
N ARG A 154 24.96 -6.59 24.19
CA ARG A 154 25.35 -7.13 25.52
C ARG A 154 24.24 -7.22 26.58
N ASP A 155 23.00 -6.84 26.27
CA ASP A 155 21.95 -6.73 27.29
C ASP A 155 20.53 -6.98 26.70
N VAL A 156 20.23 -8.24 26.39
CA VAL A 156 18.88 -8.68 25.98
C VAL A 156 18.13 -9.23 27.16
N LYS A 157 16.94 -8.67 27.42
CA LYS A 157 16.07 -9.08 28.52
C LYS A 157 14.64 -9.17 28.00
N ILE A 158 13.96 -10.29 28.28
CA ILE A 158 12.49 -10.37 28.18
C ILE A 158 11.95 -9.38 29.19
N ARG A 159 11.15 -8.40 28.74
CA ARG A 159 10.73 -7.27 29.59
C ARG A 159 9.36 -7.47 30.22
N LYS A 160 8.48 -8.19 29.54
CA LYS A 160 7.15 -8.59 30.04
C LYS A 160 6.76 -9.88 29.32
N LEU A 161 6.04 -10.75 30.03
CA LEU A 161 5.56 -12.05 29.55
C LEU A 161 4.12 -12.26 30.05
N SER A 162 3.26 -12.86 29.24
CA SER A 162 1.92 -13.30 29.64
C SER A 162 1.56 -14.61 28.93
N SER A 163 0.72 -15.43 29.58
CA SER A 163 0.36 -16.79 29.13
C SER A 163 -1.08 -16.85 28.62
N PHE A 164 -1.33 -17.54 27.50
CA PHE A 164 -2.67 -17.67 26.90
C PHE A 164 -3.07 -19.14 26.66
N SER A 165 -4.38 -19.40 26.75
CA SER A 165 -4.99 -20.71 26.53
C SER A 165 -5.11 -21.06 25.03
N GLU A 166 -5.64 -22.25 24.73
CA GLU A 166 -5.35 -22.99 23.49
C GLU A 166 -5.92 -22.39 22.18
N TYR A 167 -5.15 -21.49 21.56
CA TYR A 167 -5.30 -21.08 20.15
C TYR A 167 -4.44 -21.88 19.17
N GLY A 168 -3.85 -22.98 19.63
CA GLY A 168 -3.01 -23.85 18.81
C GLY A 168 -3.68 -24.28 17.50
N GLU A 169 -2.97 -24.15 16.38
CA GLU A 169 -3.43 -24.50 15.02
C GLU A 169 -4.62 -23.67 14.48
N LYS A 170 -5.23 -22.79 15.29
CA LYS A 170 -6.22 -21.82 14.81
C LYS A 170 -5.53 -20.67 14.10
N ARG A 171 -6.23 -20.05 13.15
CA ARG A 171 -5.82 -18.76 12.59
C ARG A 171 -6.05 -17.68 13.64
N LEU A 172 -5.04 -16.85 13.87
CA LEU A 172 -5.02 -15.76 14.85
C LEU A 172 -4.91 -14.40 14.14
N ASN A 173 -5.35 -13.36 14.84
CA ASN A 173 -5.10 -11.95 14.51
C ASN A 173 -4.28 -11.33 15.63
N CYS A 174 -3.18 -10.66 15.29
CA CYS A 174 -2.37 -9.88 16.23
C CYS A 174 -2.37 -8.41 15.83
N TRP A 175 -2.40 -7.52 16.82
CA TRP A 175 -2.12 -6.10 16.69
C TRP A 175 -0.96 -5.73 17.60
N ILE A 176 0.01 -4.99 17.08
CA ILE A 176 1.12 -4.39 17.81
C ILE A 176 1.02 -2.89 17.58
N ASP A 177 0.47 -2.20 18.56
CA ASP A 177 0.26 -0.76 18.55
C ASP A 177 1.42 -0.10 19.31
N TYR A 178 2.06 0.93 18.72
CA TYR A 178 2.99 1.81 19.44
C TYR A 178 2.39 3.20 19.54
N GLU A 179 2.32 3.74 20.74
CA GLU A 179 1.85 5.09 21.01
C GLU A 179 3.03 5.97 21.44
N ALA A 180 3.36 6.97 20.63
CA ALA A 180 4.59 7.76 20.78
C ALA A 180 4.56 8.74 21.95
N SER A 181 3.37 9.23 22.34
CA SER A 181 3.18 10.14 23.48
C SER A 181 3.49 9.45 24.81
N SER A 182 2.97 8.24 25.03
CA SER A 182 3.22 7.41 26.22
C SER A 182 4.44 6.49 26.07
N LYS A 183 5.07 6.45 24.89
CA LYS A 183 6.20 5.59 24.54
C LYS A 183 5.91 4.12 24.86
N ARG A 184 4.69 3.66 24.56
CA ARG A 184 4.18 2.35 24.98
C ARG A 184 3.90 1.47 23.76
N ILE A 185 4.38 0.24 23.81
CA ILE A 185 3.94 -0.85 22.92
C ILE A 185 2.83 -1.61 23.63
N GLU A 186 1.78 -1.91 22.90
CA GLU A 186 0.65 -2.75 23.30
C GLU A 186 0.46 -3.86 22.27
N VAL A 187 0.34 -5.08 22.75
CA VAL A 187 0.11 -6.26 21.93
C VAL A 187 -1.25 -6.83 22.28
N ARG A 188 -2.09 -7.02 21.27
CA ARG A 188 -3.40 -7.66 21.36
C ARG A 188 -3.43 -8.89 20.46
N LEU A 189 -4.17 -9.91 20.87
CA LEU A 189 -4.31 -11.18 20.17
C LEU A 189 -5.78 -11.61 20.24
N SER A 190 -6.36 -12.07 19.13
CA SER A 190 -7.66 -12.73 19.11
C SER A 190 -7.71 -13.81 18.05
N VAL A 191 -8.68 -14.73 18.15
CA VAL A 191 -8.97 -15.69 17.08
C VAL A 191 -9.38 -14.94 15.82
N TYR A 192 -9.07 -15.50 14.64
CA TYR A 192 -9.55 -14.97 13.38
C TYR A 192 -11.08 -14.76 13.39
N ASN A 193 -11.55 -13.69 12.74
CA ASN A 193 -12.92 -13.14 12.79
C ASN A 193 -13.41 -12.60 14.15
N ALA A 194 -12.69 -12.77 15.26
CA ALA A 194 -13.04 -12.09 16.51
C ALA A 194 -12.57 -10.61 16.50
N LEU A 195 -13.32 -9.76 17.21
CA LEU A 195 -13.00 -8.34 17.37
C LEU A 195 -11.62 -8.14 18.04
N LYS A 196 -11.01 -6.97 17.81
CA LYS A 196 -9.80 -6.54 18.50
C LYS A 196 -10.12 -6.33 19.99
N PRO A 197 -9.45 -7.03 20.93
CA PRO A 197 -9.67 -6.81 22.36
C PRO A 197 -9.36 -5.37 22.77
N VAL A 198 -10.13 -4.83 23.72
CA VAL A 198 -9.87 -3.51 24.31
C VAL A 198 -8.54 -3.55 25.07
N ASP A 199 -8.44 -4.47 26.02
CA ASP A 199 -7.25 -4.63 26.86
C ASP A 199 -6.09 -5.30 26.11
N PRO A 200 -4.86 -4.79 26.26
CA PRO A 200 -3.68 -5.41 25.68
C PRO A 200 -3.27 -6.66 26.47
N PHE A 201 -3.00 -7.74 25.75
CA PHE A 201 -2.51 -8.99 26.30
C PHE A 201 -1.09 -8.85 26.92
N VAL A 202 -0.26 -7.98 26.35
CA VAL A 202 0.98 -7.52 26.97
C VAL A 202 1.28 -6.08 26.57
N SER A 203 1.84 -5.29 27.49
CA SER A 203 2.30 -3.93 27.22
C SER A 203 3.67 -3.67 27.83
N TYR A 204 4.43 -2.75 27.23
CA TYR A 204 5.75 -2.34 27.73
C TYR A 204 6.10 -0.91 27.28
N SER A 205 6.71 -0.13 28.17
CA SER A 205 7.21 1.21 27.82
C SER A 205 8.63 1.12 27.25
N VAL A 206 8.81 1.62 26.03
CA VAL A 206 10.10 1.68 25.34
C VAL A 206 10.20 2.95 24.50
N ASP A 207 11.22 3.75 24.78
CA ASP A 207 11.52 4.97 24.03
C ASP A 207 12.25 4.60 22.71
N LEU A 208 11.48 4.38 21.64
CA LEU A 208 12.02 4.01 20.32
C LEU A 208 12.93 5.11 19.74
N ALA A 209 12.67 6.38 20.08
CA ALA A 209 13.48 7.52 19.65
C ALA A 209 14.87 7.52 20.30
N LYS A 210 14.97 7.11 21.57
CA LYS A 210 16.27 6.85 22.24
C LYS A 210 16.97 5.60 21.71
N LEU A 211 16.23 4.58 21.27
CA LEU A 211 16.80 3.32 20.77
C LEU A 211 17.42 3.50 19.37
N TRP A 212 16.67 4.07 18.42
CA TRP A 212 17.09 4.34 17.05
C TRP A 212 17.18 5.84 16.82
N LYS A 213 18.36 6.41 17.10
CA LYS A 213 18.66 7.85 16.95
C LYS A 213 18.33 8.39 15.55
N ASP A 214 18.42 7.57 14.50
CA ASP A 214 18.20 8.03 13.12
C ASP A 214 16.72 7.87 12.68
N GLY A 215 15.88 7.29 13.54
CA GLY A 215 14.44 7.12 13.34
C GLY A 215 14.05 6.12 12.24
N GLY A 216 15.00 5.60 11.47
CA GLY A 216 14.79 4.57 10.46
C GLY A 216 14.79 3.17 11.06
N PHE A 217 13.73 2.41 10.82
CA PHE A 217 13.64 0.99 11.15
C PHE A 217 13.00 0.19 10.02
N MET A 218 13.24 -1.12 10.00
CA MET A 218 12.52 -2.09 9.17
C MET A 218 11.72 -3.02 10.08
N VAL A 219 10.67 -3.63 9.51
CA VAL A 219 9.79 -4.57 10.21
C VAL A 219 9.79 -5.92 9.54
N GLY A 220 9.53 -6.98 10.30
CA GLY A 220 9.46 -8.34 9.79
C GLY A 220 8.81 -9.33 10.74
N LEU A 221 8.73 -10.57 10.28
CA LEU A 221 8.43 -11.73 11.11
C LEU A 221 9.53 -12.79 10.95
N THR A 222 9.84 -13.49 12.03
CA THR A 222 10.73 -14.64 12.09
C THR A 222 9.98 -15.80 12.74
N SER A 223 10.26 -17.04 12.34
CA SER A 223 9.57 -18.19 12.90
C SER A 223 10.45 -19.44 12.87
N SER A 224 10.22 -20.33 13.83
CA SER A 224 10.71 -21.70 13.82
C SER A 224 9.62 -22.61 14.39
N ASN A 225 9.48 -23.81 13.86
CA ASN A 225 8.51 -24.81 14.32
C ASN A 225 9.06 -25.76 15.39
N GLY A 226 10.33 -25.60 15.80
CA GLY A 226 10.92 -26.39 16.87
C GLY A 226 10.90 -27.88 16.54
N ASN A 227 10.26 -28.69 17.37
CA ASN A 227 10.15 -30.13 17.13
C ASN A 227 9.00 -30.52 16.17
N SER A 228 8.16 -29.58 15.76
CA SER A 228 6.96 -29.84 14.96
C SER A 228 7.26 -29.98 13.47
N SER A 229 6.60 -30.94 12.83
CA SER A 229 6.51 -31.02 11.37
C SER A 229 5.39 -30.15 10.78
N LYS A 230 4.58 -29.48 11.60
CA LYS A 230 3.50 -28.60 11.11
C LYS A 230 4.07 -27.24 10.66
N PRO A 231 3.85 -26.82 9.41
CA PRO A 231 4.33 -25.54 8.91
C PRO A 231 3.56 -24.36 9.52
N HIS A 232 4.26 -23.24 9.71
CA HIS A 232 3.67 -21.98 10.14
C HIS A 232 3.31 -21.11 8.95
N TYR A 233 2.24 -20.31 9.05
CA TYR A 233 1.75 -19.47 7.95
C TYR A 233 1.50 -18.03 8.38
N LEU A 234 1.81 -17.10 7.48
CA LEU A 234 1.39 -15.70 7.53
C LEU A 234 0.37 -15.46 6.41
N HIS A 235 -0.87 -15.14 6.77
CA HIS A 235 -2.01 -15.01 5.85
C HIS A 235 -2.27 -13.57 5.43
N SER A 236 -1.99 -12.61 6.30
CA SER A 236 -2.08 -11.19 5.97
C SER A 236 -1.18 -10.37 6.88
N TRP A 237 -0.73 -9.20 6.39
CA TRP A 237 0.08 -8.26 7.17
C TRP A 237 -0.10 -6.83 6.66
N ARG A 238 -0.46 -5.92 7.57
CA ARG A 238 -0.51 -4.48 7.34
C ARG A 238 0.31 -3.74 8.38
N PHE A 239 0.87 -2.60 7.99
CA PHE A 239 1.53 -1.66 8.86
C PHE A 239 1.02 -0.26 8.54
N GLU A 240 0.74 0.53 9.56
CA GLU A 240 0.16 1.85 9.43
C GLU A 240 0.91 2.85 10.32
N MET A 241 1.58 3.83 9.70
CA MET A 241 2.24 4.92 10.40
C MET A 241 1.23 6.03 10.71
N ARG A 242 0.90 6.23 11.99
CA ARG A 242 -0.02 7.28 12.47
C ARG A 242 0.78 8.52 12.86
N ARG A 243 0.78 9.52 11.98
CA ARG A 243 1.47 10.80 12.18
C ARG A 243 0.48 11.86 12.63
N LEU A 244 0.77 12.55 13.73
CA LEU A 244 -0.03 13.70 14.17
C LEU A 244 0.14 14.83 13.15
N SER A 245 -0.94 15.21 12.49
CA SER A 245 -0.95 16.33 11.55
C SER A 245 -0.84 17.65 12.32
N MET A 246 0.36 18.25 12.32
CA MET A 246 0.54 19.62 12.81
C MET A 246 -0.12 20.63 11.86
N ARG A 247 -1.45 20.80 11.99
CA ARG A 247 -2.19 21.82 11.24
C ARG A 247 -3.35 22.44 12.05
N THR A 248 -3.16 22.63 13.35
CA THR A 248 -4.15 23.28 14.23
C THR A 248 -3.59 24.32 15.21
N HIS A 249 -2.26 24.43 15.37
CA HIS A 249 -1.67 25.42 16.26
C HIS A 249 -0.61 26.25 15.54
N SER A 250 -0.89 27.54 15.40
CA SER A 250 0.06 28.56 15.01
C SER A 250 1.22 28.53 16.01
N GLN A 251 2.40 28.10 15.56
CA GLN A 251 3.61 28.24 16.36
C GLN A 251 3.88 29.74 16.51
N PRO A 252 3.92 30.32 17.74
CA PRO A 252 4.17 31.74 17.89
C PRO A 252 5.55 32.06 17.31
N LEU A 253 5.62 33.12 16.50
CA LEU A 253 6.88 33.61 15.94
C LEU A 253 7.77 34.10 17.08
N ASP A 254 9.00 33.58 17.17
CA ASP A 254 10.01 34.10 18.09
C ASP A 254 10.46 35.49 17.59
N PRO A 255 10.24 36.59 18.34
CA PRO A 255 10.68 37.91 17.95
C PRO A 255 12.20 38.01 17.73
N ASN A 256 12.98 37.12 18.35
CA ASN A 256 14.44 37.10 18.27
C ASN A 256 15.00 36.32 17.07
N GLU A 257 14.17 35.56 16.32
CA GLU A 257 14.58 35.07 15.00
C GLU A 257 14.43 36.16 13.94
N VAL A 258 13.38 36.98 14.02
CA VAL A 258 13.10 38.07 13.05
C VAL A 258 14.25 39.08 12.98
N SER A 259 14.81 39.46 14.13
CA SER A 259 15.92 40.42 14.19
C SER A 259 17.23 39.91 13.58
N LYS A 260 17.41 38.58 13.48
CA LYS A 260 18.56 37.94 12.83
C LYS A 260 18.35 37.82 11.32
N THR A 261 17.16 37.40 10.88
CA THR A 261 16.85 37.26 9.44
C THR A 261 16.86 38.60 8.70
N VAL A 262 16.40 39.69 9.33
CA VAL A 262 16.43 41.04 8.72
C VAL A 262 17.85 41.48 8.33
N LYS A 263 18.88 41.15 9.13
CA LYS A 263 20.28 41.54 8.84
C LYS A 263 20.98 40.69 7.79
N GLU A 264 20.47 39.49 7.48
CA GLU A 264 21.07 38.58 6.48
C GLU A 264 20.32 38.55 5.14
N GLN A 265 19.00 38.79 5.13
CA GLN A 265 18.21 38.70 3.89
C GLN A 265 18.36 39.89 2.94
N GLU A 266 18.74 41.07 3.43
CA GLU A 266 18.84 42.30 2.63
C GLU A 266 19.86 42.20 1.47
N LYS A 267 20.82 41.25 1.54
CA LYS A 267 21.83 41.03 0.49
C LYS A 267 21.54 39.91 -0.52
N THR A 268 20.50 39.07 -0.35
CA THR A 268 20.34 37.87 -1.23
C THR A 268 18.92 37.46 -1.64
N VAL A 269 17.84 38.15 -1.22
CA VAL A 269 16.46 37.63 -1.44
C VAL A 269 15.50 38.61 -2.15
N GLU A 270 15.89 39.09 -3.33
CA GLU A 270 14.93 39.35 -4.41
C GLU A 270 15.14 38.35 -5.58
N VAL A 271 14.24 38.35 -6.57
CA VAL A 271 14.20 37.50 -7.78
C VAL A 271 13.67 36.05 -7.63
N LYS A 272 14.08 35.24 -6.65
CA LYS A 272 13.75 33.79 -6.68
C LYS A 272 12.28 33.40 -6.39
N GLY A 273 11.53 34.22 -5.64
CA GLY A 273 10.13 33.93 -5.29
C GLY A 273 9.13 34.18 -6.43
N LYS A 274 9.21 35.36 -7.07
CA LYS A 274 8.24 35.83 -8.09
C LYS A 274 8.18 34.90 -9.31
N ARG A 275 9.32 34.40 -9.82
CA ARG A 275 9.38 33.55 -11.03
C ARG A 275 8.56 32.25 -10.93
N LYS A 276 8.49 31.60 -9.76
CA LYS A 276 7.80 30.30 -9.61
C LYS A 276 6.27 30.42 -9.59
N CYS A 277 5.73 31.52 -9.05
CA CYS A 277 4.29 31.79 -9.17
C CYS A 277 3.90 32.17 -10.59
N ILE A 278 4.68 33.03 -11.25
CA ILE A 278 4.44 33.44 -12.65
C ILE A 278 4.39 32.22 -13.58
N TRP A 279 5.34 31.28 -13.46
CA TRP A 279 5.33 30.04 -14.25
C TRP A 279 4.14 29.11 -13.96
N ARG A 280 3.63 29.06 -12.72
CA ARG A 280 2.41 28.29 -12.41
C ARG A 280 1.16 28.92 -13.04
N MET A 281 1.04 30.25 -13.01
CA MET A 281 -0.10 30.95 -13.62
C MET A 281 -0.07 30.83 -15.15
N LEU A 282 1.10 31.00 -15.77
CA LEU A 282 1.28 30.79 -17.22
C LEU A 282 0.94 29.34 -17.63
N GLY A 283 1.40 28.35 -16.88
CA GLY A 283 1.09 26.94 -17.14
C GLY A 283 -0.41 26.63 -17.10
N ALA A 284 -1.14 27.21 -16.14
CA ALA A 284 -2.60 27.06 -16.04
C ALA A 284 -3.32 27.74 -17.22
N LEU A 285 -2.85 28.91 -17.66
CA LEU A 285 -3.46 29.68 -18.75
C LEU A 285 -3.27 28.99 -20.10
N VAL A 286 -2.08 28.43 -20.37
CA VAL A 286 -1.81 27.60 -21.57
C VAL A 286 -2.66 26.32 -21.55
N LEU A 287 -2.77 25.63 -20.41
CA LEU A 287 -3.59 24.43 -20.29
C LEU A 287 -5.08 24.73 -20.56
N GLY A 288 -5.59 25.86 -20.05
CA GLY A 288 -6.96 26.32 -20.29
C GLY A 288 -7.23 26.61 -21.77
N ALA A 289 -6.32 27.31 -22.45
CA ALA A 289 -6.45 27.62 -23.87
C ALA A 289 -6.46 26.34 -24.75
N VAL A 290 -5.57 25.38 -24.48
CA VAL A 290 -5.51 24.10 -25.19
C VAL A 290 -6.75 23.24 -24.93
N CYS A 291 -7.26 23.21 -23.70
CA CYS A 291 -8.48 22.48 -23.36
C CYS A 291 -9.71 23.09 -24.04
N GLY A 292 -9.83 24.43 -24.06
CA GLY A 292 -10.93 25.15 -24.70
C GLY A 292 -10.99 24.94 -26.22
N THR A 293 -9.85 25.02 -26.91
CA THR A 293 -9.79 24.78 -28.36
C THR A 293 -10.10 23.33 -28.73
N LEU A 294 -9.60 22.36 -27.96
CA LEU A 294 -9.96 20.94 -28.13
C LEU A 294 -11.46 20.69 -27.93
N GLY A 295 -12.07 21.30 -26.91
CA GLY A 295 -13.51 21.21 -26.65
C GLY A 295 -14.35 21.78 -27.80
N ALA A 296 -13.99 22.96 -28.32
CA ALA A 296 -14.66 23.58 -29.45
C ALA A 296 -14.54 22.74 -30.74
N MET A 297 -13.35 22.20 -31.04
CA MET A 297 -13.13 21.32 -32.20
C MET A 297 -13.94 20.02 -32.10
N LEU A 298 -14.05 19.43 -30.91
CA LEU A 298 -14.92 18.27 -30.65
C LEU A 298 -16.41 18.61 -30.85
N ALA A 299 -16.87 19.76 -30.36
CA ALA A 299 -18.25 20.20 -30.55
C ALA A 299 -18.59 20.41 -32.03
N LEU A 300 -17.69 21.05 -32.80
CA LEU A 300 -17.86 21.25 -34.25
C LEU A 300 -17.84 19.91 -35.02
N TYR A 301 -16.96 18.98 -34.65
CA TYR A 301 -16.90 17.65 -35.27
C TYR A 301 -18.17 16.81 -34.99
N LEU A 302 -18.71 16.89 -33.78
CA LEU A 302 -20.00 16.27 -33.45
C LEU A 302 -21.16 16.96 -34.19
N TRP A 303 -21.11 18.29 -34.33
CA TRP A 303 -22.10 19.05 -35.09
C TRP A 303 -22.13 18.66 -36.57
N THR A 304 -20.98 18.48 -37.23
CA THR A 304 -20.96 18.05 -38.63
C THR A 304 -21.54 16.64 -38.80
N ILE A 305 -21.15 15.68 -37.95
CA ILE A 305 -21.69 14.30 -37.99
C ILE A 305 -23.21 14.26 -37.80
N CYS A 306 -23.74 15.08 -36.88
CA CYS A 306 -25.19 15.18 -36.64
C CYS A 306 -25.92 15.95 -37.76
N GLY A 307 -25.26 16.93 -38.38
CA GLY A 307 -25.79 17.73 -39.48
C GLY A 307 -25.96 16.93 -40.77
N THR A 308 -24.94 16.17 -41.20
CA THR A 308 -24.98 15.41 -42.46
C THR A 308 -26.11 14.36 -42.49
N ARG A 309 -26.53 13.85 -41.32
CA ARG A 309 -27.66 12.91 -41.21
C ARG A 309 -29.04 13.52 -41.48
N ARG A 310 -29.16 14.84 -41.66
CA ARG A 310 -30.44 15.51 -41.98
C ARG A 310 -30.61 15.90 -43.46
N SER A 311 -29.62 15.66 -44.31
CA SER A 311 -29.62 16.13 -45.71
C SER A 311 -29.90 15.04 -46.77
N MET A 312 -30.18 13.79 -46.37
CA MET A 312 -30.70 12.76 -47.28
C MET A 312 -32.23 12.74 -47.26
N ALA A 313 -32.83 13.77 -47.88
CA ALA A 313 -34.21 13.73 -48.36
C ALA A 313 -34.15 13.61 -49.88
N ILE A 314 -34.57 12.45 -50.41
CA ILE A 314 -34.52 12.14 -51.85
C ILE A 314 -35.63 12.90 -52.57
N VAL A 315 -35.28 13.60 -53.64
CA VAL A 315 -36.19 14.16 -54.64
C VAL A 315 -35.83 13.51 -55.99
N PRO A 316 -36.75 12.85 -56.71
CA PRO A 316 -36.50 12.37 -58.06
C PRO A 316 -36.58 13.52 -59.07
N GLU A 317 -35.63 13.56 -60.01
CA GLU A 317 -35.56 14.54 -61.10
C GLU A 317 -35.99 13.88 -62.42
N GLU A 318 -36.89 14.51 -63.17
CA GLU A 318 -37.33 14.06 -64.50
C GLU A 318 -36.48 14.73 -65.61
N CYS A 319 -36.13 13.98 -66.69
CA CYS A 319 -36.60 14.28 -68.07
C CYS A 319 -35.85 13.56 -69.21
N ALA A 320 -36.63 13.14 -70.23
CA ALA A 320 -36.29 12.99 -71.67
C ALA A 320 -35.25 11.90 -72.09
N ASN A 321 -35.25 11.27 -73.28
CA ASN A 321 -36.04 11.36 -74.53
C ASN A 321 -35.85 10.04 -75.36
N GLU A 322 -36.41 9.71 -76.55
CA GLU A 322 -37.41 10.30 -77.48
C GLU A 322 -37.94 9.18 -78.46
N LYS A 323 -39.20 9.27 -78.98
CA LYS A 323 -39.74 8.64 -80.24
C LYS A 323 -39.72 7.08 -80.38
N SER A 324 -40.55 6.42 -81.20
CA SER A 324 -41.77 6.73 -81.97
C SER A 324 -42.35 5.42 -82.54
N ASP A 325 -43.68 5.27 -82.66
CA ASP A 325 -44.34 5.11 -83.99
C ASP A 325 -45.89 5.15 -83.93
N THR A 326 -46.50 5.36 -85.08
CA THR A 326 -47.93 5.52 -85.38
C THR A 326 -48.63 4.22 -85.80
N GLY A 327 -49.93 4.03 -85.48
CA GLY A 327 -50.67 2.84 -85.95
C GLY A 327 -52.12 2.66 -85.46
N VAL A 328 -53.04 3.38 -86.10
CA VAL A 328 -54.52 3.33 -86.02
C VAL A 328 -55.15 1.91 -86.01
N ILE A 329 -56.23 1.67 -85.24
CA ILE A 329 -57.58 1.17 -85.67
C ILE A 329 -58.54 1.01 -84.46
N LYS A 330 -59.85 0.97 -84.75
CA LYS A 330 -61.00 1.26 -83.87
C LYS A 330 -61.98 0.07 -83.81
N ALA A 331 -62.40 -0.31 -82.59
CA ALA A 331 -63.60 -1.11 -82.24
C ALA A 331 -63.66 -2.57 -82.79
N ASP A 332 -64.46 -3.53 -82.28
CA ASP A 332 -65.63 -3.50 -81.37
C ASP A 332 -65.74 -4.80 -80.52
N VAL A 333 -66.42 -4.69 -79.35
CA VAL A 333 -67.42 -5.59 -78.69
C VAL A 333 -67.29 -7.15 -78.63
N ALA A 334 -67.76 -7.69 -77.47
CA ALA A 334 -68.24 -9.08 -77.18
C ALA A 334 -67.18 -10.18 -76.98
N ASP A 335 -67.31 -11.20 -76.11
CA ASP A 335 -68.26 -11.71 -75.09
C ASP A 335 -67.64 -13.05 -74.55
N GLY A 336 -68.23 -13.72 -73.57
CA GLY A 336 -67.82 -15.07 -73.09
C GLY A 336 -66.63 -15.07 -72.11
N GLU A 337 -66.74 -15.27 -70.80
CA GLU A 337 -67.44 -16.30 -69.99
C GLU A 337 -66.67 -17.64 -69.85
N GLU A 338 -66.76 -18.23 -68.65
CA GLU A 338 -66.26 -19.54 -68.18
C GLU A 338 -64.74 -19.86 -68.31
N GLY A 339 -64.03 -20.38 -67.32
CA GLY A 339 -64.48 -21.10 -66.13
C GLY A 339 -63.78 -22.47 -66.02
N LYS A 340 -62.98 -22.65 -64.96
CA LYS A 340 -62.48 -23.96 -64.44
C LYS A 340 -61.44 -24.68 -65.35
N LYS A 341 -60.58 -25.54 -64.82
CA LYS A 341 -60.69 -26.32 -63.57
C LYS A 341 -59.35 -26.59 -62.91
#